data_AF-A0AAW9LGF0-F1
#
_entry.id   AF-A0AAW9LGF0-F1
#
_cell.length_a   1.000
_cell.length_b   1.000
_cell.length_c   1.000
_cell.angle_alpha   90.00
_cell.angle_beta   90.00
_cell.angle_gamma   90.00
#
_symmetry.space_group_name_H-M   'P 1'
#
loop_
_entity.id
_entity.type
_entity.pdbx_description
1 polymer ?
#
loop_
_entity_poly.entity_id
_entity_poly.type
_entity_poly.pdbx_seq_one_letter_code
_entity_poly.pdbx_strand_id
1 'polypeptide(L)'
;MNVGEIRERSAKLHIREDLQHVLEERDYDIVFFTLGKDYYTSIDIDEMVQEVRADQIGVVFNRELVEDQFDNIESVPARTEDAKRYGTIVVGLKGLYMKQFARYVEDNETIRPETIEQLCRHVEDGPDQMTLPQDQS
;
A
#
# COMPACT_ATOMS: atom_id res chain seq x y z
N MET A 1 13.55 -18.77 3.90
CA MET A 1 14.61 -18.75 2.87
C MET A 1 15.64 -17.74 3.33
N ASN A 2 16.94 -17.98 3.14
CA ASN A 2 17.93 -16.97 3.54
C ASN A 2 17.89 -15.80 2.54
N VAL A 3 18.18 -14.58 3.00
CA VAL A 3 18.23 -13.35 2.18
C VAL A 3 19.13 -13.53 0.96
N GLY A 4 20.28 -14.20 1.13
CA GLY A 4 21.19 -14.50 0.01
C GLY A 4 20.56 -15.33 -1.10
N GLU A 5 19.78 -16.36 -0.75
CA GLU A 5 19.08 -17.24 -1.71
C GLU A 5 17.96 -16.49 -2.45
N ILE A 6 17.24 -15.61 -1.73
CA ILE A 6 16.19 -14.76 -2.32
C ILE A 6 16.80 -13.82 -3.36
N ARG A 7 17.90 -13.15 -3.02
CA ARG A 7 18.61 -12.22 -3.93
C ARG A 7 19.18 -12.93 -5.14
N GLU A 8 19.83 -14.08 -4.95
CA GLU A 8 20.37 -14.87 -6.07
C GLU A 8 19.27 -15.31 -7.04
N ARG A 9 18.14 -15.78 -6.51
CA ARG A 9 16.99 -16.16 -7.34
C ARG A 9 16.38 -14.97 -8.06
N SER A 10 16.24 -13.83 -7.39
CA SER A 10 15.72 -12.61 -7.98
C SER A 10 16.56 -12.15 -9.18
N ALA A 11 17.89 -12.14 -9.02
CA ALA A 11 18.82 -11.76 -10.07
C ALA A 11 18.75 -12.71 -11.29
N LYS A 12 18.61 -14.03 -11.06
CA LYS A 12 18.44 -15.01 -12.16
C LYS A 12 17.13 -14.84 -12.92
N LEU A 13 16.12 -14.26 -12.27
CA LEU A 13 14.80 -14.03 -12.84
C LEU A 13 14.62 -12.59 -13.35
N HIS A 14 15.66 -11.74 -13.24
CA HIS A 14 15.63 -10.34 -13.66
C HIS A 14 14.45 -9.53 -13.08
N ILE A 15 13.95 -9.90 -11.89
CA ILE A 15 12.72 -9.33 -11.33
C ILE A 15 12.87 -7.82 -11.10
N ARG A 16 14.05 -7.40 -10.65
CA ARG A 16 14.32 -5.99 -10.36
C ARG A 16 14.38 -5.18 -11.64
N GLU A 17 15.15 -5.65 -12.62
CA GLU A 17 15.30 -4.99 -13.91
C GLU A 17 13.94 -4.87 -14.61
N ASP A 18 13.14 -5.94 -14.61
CA ASP A 18 11.78 -5.94 -15.19
C ASP A 18 10.86 -4.92 -14.51
N LEU A 19 10.94 -4.79 -13.17
CA LEU A 19 10.17 -3.77 -12.43
C LEU A 19 10.61 -2.35 -12.78
N GLN A 20 11.91 -2.09 -12.90
CA GLN A 20 12.43 -0.79 -13.31
C GLN A 20 11.88 -0.40 -14.69
N HIS A 21 11.90 -1.32 -15.65
CA HIS A 21 11.34 -1.08 -16.99
C HIS A 21 9.84 -0.77 -16.93
N VAL A 22 9.08 -1.46 -16.07
CA VAL A 22 7.64 -1.18 -15.89
C VAL A 22 7.39 0.21 -15.32
N LEU A 23 8.24 0.68 -14.38
CA LEU A 23 8.13 2.03 -13.82
C LEU A 23 8.52 3.12 -14.82
N GLU A 24 9.49 2.85 -15.69
CA GLU A 24 9.97 3.80 -16.71
C GLU A 24 9.04 3.91 -17.93
N GLU A 25 8.53 2.79 -18.44
CA GLU A 25 7.78 2.73 -19.71
C GLU A 25 6.32 3.17 -19.59
N ARG A 26 5.82 3.34 -18.37
CA ARG A 26 4.39 3.53 -18.10
C ARG A 26 4.15 4.78 -17.27
N ASP A 27 3.20 5.59 -17.71
CA ASP A 27 2.70 6.72 -16.93
C ASP A 27 1.62 6.24 -15.96
N TYR A 28 2.07 5.80 -14.78
CA TYR A 28 1.21 5.57 -13.62
C TYR A 28 1.18 6.81 -12.74
N ASP A 29 0.01 7.19 -12.24
CA ASP A 29 -0.09 8.25 -11.22
C ASP A 29 0.27 7.72 -9.82
N ILE A 30 -0.07 6.45 -9.55
CA ILE A 30 0.06 5.82 -8.23
C ILE A 30 0.54 4.38 -8.37
N VAL A 31 1.58 4.00 -7.62
CA VAL A 31 2.22 2.68 -7.66
C VAL A 31 2.13 1.99 -6.30
N PHE A 32 1.38 0.89 -6.22
CA PHE A 32 1.25 0.08 -5.00
C PHE A 32 2.24 -1.08 -4.95
N PHE A 33 3.16 -1.06 -3.97
CA PHE A 33 4.04 -2.18 -3.66
C PHE A 33 3.42 -3.09 -2.60
N THR A 34 2.43 -3.92 -2.96
CA THR A 34 1.68 -4.76 -2.01
C THR A 34 2.38 -6.05 -1.57
N LEU A 35 3.69 -6.15 -1.80
CA LEU A 35 4.47 -7.36 -1.64
C LEU A 35 4.75 -7.72 -0.17
N GLY A 36 5.02 -9.00 0.09
CA GLY A 36 5.49 -9.47 1.40
C GLY A 36 6.95 -9.09 1.67
N LYS A 37 7.41 -9.19 2.93
CA LYS A 37 8.78 -8.82 3.34
C LYS A 37 9.88 -9.50 2.52
N ASP A 38 9.72 -10.79 2.22
CA ASP A 38 10.69 -11.55 1.42
C ASP A 38 10.79 -11.02 -0.01
N TYR A 39 9.66 -10.57 -0.58
CA TYR A 39 9.62 -9.98 -1.91
C TYR A 39 10.20 -8.55 -1.92
N TYR A 40 9.95 -7.74 -0.90
CA TYR A 40 10.68 -6.47 -0.71
C TYR A 40 12.19 -6.66 -0.67
N THR A 41 12.64 -7.76 -0.07
CA THR A 41 14.07 -8.13 -0.06
C THR A 41 14.57 -8.54 -1.45
N SER A 42 13.72 -9.19 -2.25
CA SER A 42 14.09 -9.63 -3.61
C SER A 42 14.27 -8.48 -4.60
N ILE A 43 13.52 -7.39 -4.43
CA ILE A 43 13.52 -6.25 -5.37
C ILE A 43 14.36 -5.07 -4.87
N ASP A 44 14.94 -5.20 -3.67
CA ASP A 44 15.54 -4.09 -2.93
C ASP A 44 14.62 -2.87 -2.88
N ILE A 45 13.52 -2.99 -2.13
CA ILE A 45 12.46 -1.97 -2.14
C ILE A 45 12.98 -0.56 -1.81
N ASP A 46 14.05 -0.40 -1.03
CA ASP A 46 14.63 0.92 -0.72
C ASP A 46 15.25 1.58 -1.96
N GLU A 47 15.87 0.79 -2.84
CA GLU A 47 16.36 1.28 -4.12
C GLU A 47 15.20 1.39 -5.12
N MET A 48 14.24 0.47 -5.10
CA MET A 48 13.10 0.51 -6.03
C MET A 48 12.18 1.72 -5.83
N VAL A 49 11.96 2.17 -4.58
CA VAL A 49 11.14 3.37 -4.34
C VAL A 49 11.82 4.66 -4.85
N GLN A 50 13.15 4.67 -5.01
CA GLN A 50 13.88 5.81 -5.60
C GLN A 50 13.62 5.95 -7.11
N GLU A 51 13.21 4.86 -7.77
CA GLU A 51 12.87 4.85 -9.19
C GLU A 51 11.44 5.35 -9.44
N VAL A 52 10.63 5.51 -8.38
CA VAL A 52 9.31 6.15 -8.50
C VAL A 52 9.53 7.64 -8.74
N ARG A 53 8.99 8.14 -9.86
CA ARG A 53 9.20 9.55 -10.24
C ARG A 53 8.54 10.47 -9.23
N ALA A 54 9.10 11.67 -9.03
CA ALA A 54 8.60 12.64 -8.06
C ALA A 54 7.18 13.16 -8.35
N ASP A 55 6.69 13.01 -9.59
CA ASP A 55 5.31 13.32 -10.00
C ASP A 55 4.32 12.17 -9.73
N GLN A 56 4.81 11.00 -9.33
CA GLN A 56 4.02 9.81 -9.01
C GLN A 56 3.95 9.58 -7.50
N ILE A 57 2.91 8.90 -7.04
CA ILE A 57 2.76 8.51 -5.64
C ILE A 57 3.16 7.05 -5.48
N GLY A 58 4.21 6.77 -4.71
CA GLY A 58 4.59 5.41 -4.32
C GLY A 58 3.91 5.00 -3.02
N VAL A 59 3.37 3.78 -2.96
CA VAL A 59 2.72 3.25 -1.75
C VAL A 59 3.38 1.97 -1.30
N VAL A 60 3.97 1.98 -0.12
CA VAL A 60 4.57 0.81 0.55
C VAL A 60 3.80 0.45 1.81
N PHE A 61 4.10 -0.70 2.41
CA PHE A 61 3.42 -1.15 3.63
C PHE A 61 4.41 -1.54 4.71
N ASN A 62 4.12 -1.12 5.95
CA ASN A 62 4.91 -1.44 7.14
C ASN A 62 6.40 -1.08 7.01
N ARG A 63 6.73 -0.01 6.30
CA ARG A 63 8.12 0.43 6.16
C ARG A 63 8.30 1.73 6.92
N GLU A 64 9.32 1.76 7.76
CA GLU A 64 9.78 3.02 8.33
C GLU A 64 10.58 3.69 7.23
N LEU A 65 9.92 4.57 6.48
CA LEU A 65 10.60 5.49 5.59
C LEU A 65 11.11 6.63 6.45
N VAL A 66 12.28 7.16 6.12
CA VAL A 66 12.68 8.45 6.66
C VAL A 66 11.79 9.46 5.94
N GLU A 67 10.76 9.97 6.62
CA GLU A 67 9.76 10.90 6.05
C GLU A 67 10.42 12.09 5.31
N ASP A 68 11.63 12.49 5.73
CA ASP A 68 12.42 13.56 5.10
C ASP A 68 13.08 13.18 3.76
N GLN A 69 13.08 11.91 3.34
CA GLN A 69 13.76 11.47 2.12
C GLN A 69 12.89 11.50 0.87
N PHE A 70 11.57 11.34 1.00
CA PHE A 70 10.66 11.25 -0.16
C PHE A 70 9.28 11.84 0.15
N ASP A 71 8.98 13.00 -0.44
CA ASP A 71 7.68 13.68 -0.28
C ASP A 71 6.51 12.94 -0.95
N ASN A 72 6.82 12.04 -1.89
CA ASN A 72 5.85 11.36 -2.75
C ASN A 72 5.63 9.87 -2.41
N ILE A 73 6.21 9.38 -1.32
CA ILE A 73 6.10 7.97 -0.91
C ILE A 73 5.35 7.86 0.42
N GLU A 74 4.23 7.13 0.41
CA GLU A 74 3.40 6.87 1.59
C GLU A 74 3.60 5.44 2.11
N SER A 75 3.69 5.27 3.44
CA SER A 75 3.87 3.97 4.07
C SER A 75 2.67 3.59 4.93
N VAL A 76 1.81 2.73 4.37
CA VAL A 76 0.56 2.36 5.02
C VAL A 76 0.78 1.24 6.06
N PRO A 77 0.32 1.39 7.31
CA PRO A 77 0.40 0.35 8.32
C PRO A 77 -0.56 -0.80 8.03
N ALA A 78 -0.01 -2.00 7.90
CA ALA A 78 -0.74 -3.26 7.68
C ALA A 78 -0.15 -4.36 8.56
N ARG A 79 -0.18 -4.18 9.88
CA ARG A 79 0.39 -5.14 10.84
C ARG A 79 -0.62 -6.22 11.20
N THR A 80 -0.17 -7.23 11.93
CA THR A 80 -1.02 -8.35 12.38
C THR A 80 -2.20 -7.84 13.22
N GLU A 81 -1.97 -6.80 14.02
CA GLU A 81 -2.96 -6.13 14.86
C GLU A 81 -4.05 -5.46 14.02
N ASP A 82 -3.66 -4.78 12.93
CA ASP A 82 -4.61 -4.21 11.97
C ASP A 82 -5.42 -5.33 11.30
N ALA A 83 -4.76 -6.38 10.83
CA ALA A 83 -5.43 -7.46 10.10
C ALA A 83 -6.49 -8.18 10.95
N LYS A 84 -6.24 -8.32 12.26
CA LYS A 84 -7.20 -8.84 13.24
C LYS A 84 -8.48 -8.00 13.31
N ARG A 85 -8.37 -6.66 13.24
CA ARG A 85 -9.54 -5.75 13.25
C ARG A 85 -10.46 -5.99 12.06
N TYR A 86 -9.89 -6.41 10.92
CA TYR A 86 -10.62 -6.72 9.69
C TYR A 86 -10.94 -8.21 9.53
N GLY A 87 -10.65 -9.05 10.53
CA GLY A 87 -10.90 -10.50 10.46
C GLY A 87 -10.12 -11.20 9.35
N THR A 88 -8.95 -10.70 8.97
CA THR A 88 -8.14 -11.21 7.85
C THR A 88 -6.68 -11.41 8.25
N ILE A 89 -5.87 -11.93 7.32
CA ILE A 89 -4.41 -12.00 7.44
C ILE A 89 -3.76 -10.75 6.84
N VAL A 90 -2.51 -10.44 7.18
CA VAL A 90 -1.80 -9.25 6.67
C VAL A 90 -1.82 -9.14 5.14
N VAL A 91 -1.65 -10.25 4.42
CA VAL A 91 -1.73 -10.25 2.96
C VAL A 91 -3.13 -9.88 2.47
N GLY A 92 -4.17 -10.44 3.10
CA GLY A 92 -5.56 -10.11 2.78
C GLY A 92 -5.92 -8.67 3.13
N LEU A 93 -5.32 -8.12 4.18
CA LEU A 93 -5.49 -6.71 4.57
C LEU A 93 -4.97 -5.77 3.48
N LYS A 94 -3.80 -6.02 2.90
CA LYS A 94 -3.26 -5.19 1.80
C LYS A 94 -4.19 -5.17 0.59
N GLY A 95 -4.76 -6.33 0.24
CA GLY A 95 -5.76 -6.42 -0.82
C GLY A 95 -7.06 -5.68 -0.49
N LEU A 96 -7.49 -5.72 0.77
CA LEU A 96 -8.65 -4.95 1.24
C LEU A 96 -8.40 -3.44 1.15
N TYR A 97 -7.23 -2.98 1.55
CA TYR A 97 -6.83 -1.58 1.46
C TYR A 97 -6.81 -1.09 0.00
N MET A 98 -6.28 -1.89 -0.94
CA MET A 98 -6.37 -1.54 -2.37
C MET A 98 -7.82 -1.43 -2.84
N LYS A 99 -8.70 -2.33 -2.37
CA LYS A 99 -10.13 -2.28 -2.71
C LYS A 99 -10.80 -1.03 -2.13
N GLN A 100 -10.48 -0.66 -0.90
CA GLN A 100 -10.99 0.56 -0.26
C GLN A 100 -10.47 1.81 -0.99
N PHE A 101 -9.17 1.87 -1.27
CA PHE A 101 -8.57 2.93 -2.07
C PHE A 101 -9.28 3.10 -3.41
N ALA A 102 -9.40 2.02 -4.20
CA ALA A 102 -10.05 2.06 -5.51
C ALA A 102 -11.53 2.48 -5.43
N ARG A 103 -12.21 2.25 -4.31
CA ARG A 103 -13.60 2.66 -4.10
C ARG A 103 -13.74 4.16 -3.86
N TYR A 104 -12.82 4.76 -3.12
CA TYR A 104 -12.91 6.15 -2.69
C TYR A 104 -12.06 7.12 -3.51
N VAL A 105 -11.16 6.61 -4.35
CA VAL A 105 -10.31 7.44 -5.22
C VAL A 105 -11.15 8.28 -6.20
N GLU A 106 -12.26 7.74 -6.70
CA GLU A 106 -13.13 8.44 -7.66
C GLU A 106 -13.81 9.68 -7.06
N ASP A 107 -14.02 9.70 -5.75
CA ASP A 107 -14.64 10.83 -5.04
C ASP A 107 -13.64 11.98 -4.75
N ASN A 108 -12.37 11.81 -5.11
CA ASN A 108 -11.31 12.78 -4.84
C ASN A 108 -10.75 13.35 -6.15
N GLU A 109 -11.01 14.64 -6.41
CA GLU A 109 -10.52 15.35 -7.61
C GLU A 109 -8.99 15.40 -7.70
N THR A 110 -8.27 15.27 -6.58
CA THR A 110 -6.81 15.22 -6.54
C THR A 110 -6.36 14.33 -5.40
N ILE A 111 -5.53 13.32 -5.72
CA ILE A 111 -4.93 12.43 -4.74
C ILE A 111 -3.57 12.98 -4.34
N ARG A 112 -3.33 13.08 -3.03
CA ARG A 112 -2.03 13.45 -2.46
C ARG A 112 -1.49 12.30 -1.61
N PRO A 113 -0.16 12.13 -1.48
CA PRO A 113 0.44 11.04 -0.70
C PRO A 113 -0.19 10.87 0.68
N GLU A 114 -0.37 11.97 1.42
CA GLU A 114 -0.91 11.98 2.78
C GLU A 114 -2.38 11.50 2.89
N THR A 115 -3.10 11.43 1.76
CA THR A 115 -4.49 10.95 1.72
C THR A 115 -4.58 9.44 1.47
N ILE A 116 -3.51 8.80 0.98
CA ILE A 116 -3.51 7.38 0.61
C ILE A 116 -3.86 6.50 1.80
N GLU A 117 -3.25 6.74 2.97
CA GLU A 117 -3.54 5.93 4.16
C GLU A 117 -5.03 6.02 4.53
N GLN A 118 -5.61 7.22 4.49
CA GLN A 118 -7.00 7.44 4.86
C GLN A 118 -7.95 6.70 3.91
N LEU A 119 -7.70 6.79 2.61
CA LEU A 119 -8.47 6.08 1.58
C LEU A 119 -8.33 4.56 1.70
N CYS A 120 -7.12 4.08 2.00
CA CYS A 120 -6.85 2.66 2.23
C CYS A 120 -7.55 2.12 3.49
N ARG A 121 -7.58 2.89 4.58
CA ARG A 121 -8.06 2.43 5.89
C ARG A 121 -9.51 2.80 6.17
N HIS A 122 -10.22 3.39 5.20
CA HIS A 122 -11.59 3.84 5.37
C HIS A 122 -12.52 2.65 5.67
N VAL A 123 -13.02 2.59 6.91
CA VAL A 123 -14.05 1.63 7.32
C VAL A 123 -15.40 2.30 7.05
N GLU A 124 -16.24 1.70 6.21
CA GLU A 124 -17.67 2.05 6.28
C GLU A 124 -18.14 1.60 7.66
N ASP A 125 -18.37 2.54 8.57
CA ASP A 125 -19.25 2.27 9.68
C ASP A 125 -20.59 1.89 9.05
N GLY A 126 -20.92 0.59 9.05
CA GLY A 126 -22.27 0.13 8.75
C GLY A 126 -23.26 0.93 9.58
N PRO A 127 -24.50 1.14 9.09
CA PRO A 127 -25.39 2.19 9.58
C PRO A 127 -25.37 2.19 11.10
N ASP A 128 -24.85 3.30 11.63
CA ASP A 128 -24.93 3.70 13.02
C ASP A 128 -26.31 3.24 13.50
N GLN A 129 -26.35 2.39 14.53
CA GLN A 129 -27.62 1.91 15.07
C GLN A 129 -28.37 3.15 15.51
N MET A 130 -29.23 3.65 14.61
CA MET A 130 -30.19 4.71 14.89
C MET A 130 -30.92 4.23 16.11
N THR A 131 -30.62 4.90 17.21
CA THR A 131 -31.32 4.75 18.46
C THR A 131 -32.76 5.13 18.12
N LEU A 132 -33.60 4.12 17.89
CA LEU A 132 -35.03 4.30 17.74
C LEU A 132 -35.50 5.03 19.01
N PRO A 133 -36.06 6.25 18.91
CA PRO A 133 -36.76 6.82 20.04
C PRO A 133 -37.91 5.86 20.34
N GLN A 134 -37.89 5.24 21.52
CA GLN A 134 -39.08 4.54 21.99
C GLN A 134 -40.16 5.59 22.20
N ASP A 135 -41.15 5.56 21.32
CA ASP A 135 -42.45 6.19 21.50
C ASP A 135 -42.96 5.85 22.90
N GLN A 136 -43.07 6.87 23.75
CA GLN A 136 -43.86 6.78 24.97
C GLN A 136 -45.31 7.12 24.60
N SER A 137 -46.15 6.09 24.59
CA SER A 137 -47.62 6.21 24.65
C SER A 137 -48.09 5.93 26.08
#